data_AF-A0A9C6SMQ5-F1
#
_entry.id   AF-A0A9C6SMQ5-F1
#
_cell.length_a   1.000
_cell.length_b   1.000
_cell.length_c   1.000
_cell.angle_alpha   90.00
_cell.angle_beta   90.00
_cell.angle_gamma   90.00
#
_symmetry.space_group_name_H-M   'P 1'
#
loop_
_entity.id
_entity.type
_entity.pdbx_description
1 polymer ?
#
loop_
_entity_poly.entity_id
_entity_poly.type
_entity_poly.pdbx_seq_one_letter_code
_entity_poly.pdbx_strand_id
1 'polypeptide(L)'
;MFNALKCNRMNCPGYMLPKTFFEQEQDYICKICESIVPYAEIEKILENIGIYLSTMKKNDIIACNEFISRYESTLHPNHFYNIDVTIALAQLIGQQTGGLAAVEKDLLIEKIELCKKLDKLLKTLVPAENRIRGLILFELHAAHADLSRRHTEMEILVPLLVR
;
A
#
# COMPACT_ATOMS: atom_id res chain seq x y z
N MET A 1 -6.54 13.46 7.48
CA MET A 1 -5.91 12.27 6.86
C MET A 1 -7.02 11.34 6.38
N PHE A 2 -6.81 10.56 5.32
CA PHE A 2 -7.83 9.62 4.82
C PHE A 2 -7.81 8.33 5.68
N ASN A 3 -8.70 8.25 6.64
CA ASN A 3 -8.64 7.30 7.75
C ASN A 3 -9.91 6.45 7.90
N ALA A 4 -10.54 6.10 6.78
CA ALA A 4 -11.72 5.23 6.77
C ALA A 4 -11.40 3.83 7.32
N LEU A 5 -12.30 3.30 8.15
CA LEU A 5 -12.28 1.90 8.60
C LEU A 5 -13.30 1.08 7.83
N LYS A 6 -13.09 -0.23 7.72
CA LYS A 6 -14.14 -1.16 7.27
C LYS A 6 -15.24 -1.23 8.32
N CYS A 7 -16.47 -1.41 7.87
CA CYS A 7 -17.61 -1.57 8.77
C CYS A 7 -17.47 -2.86 9.58
N ASN A 8 -17.66 -2.78 10.89
CA ASN A 8 -17.60 -3.91 11.82
C ASN A 8 -18.92 -4.73 11.86
N ARG A 9 -19.96 -4.31 11.15
CA ARG A 9 -21.20 -5.09 11.00
C ARG A 9 -20.97 -6.28 10.07
N MET A 10 -21.45 -7.44 10.50
CA MET A 10 -21.45 -8.67 9.71
C MET A 10 -22.11 -8.43 8.34
N ASN A 11 -21.46 -8.89 7.27
CA ASN A 11 -21.92 -8.79 5.88
C ASN A 11 -22.16 -7.36 5.36
N CYS A 12 -21.60 -6.32 5.99
CA CYS A 12 -21.66 -4.96 5.49
C CYS A 12 -20.38 -4.62 4.71
N PRO A 13 -20.43 -4.36 3.39
CA PRO A 13 -19.26 -3.98 2.61
C PRO A 13 -18.89 -2.49 2.77
N GLY A 14 -19.53 -1.79 3.72
CA GLY A 14 -19.40 -0.36 3.91
C GLY A 14 -18.12 0.06 4.62
N TYR A 15 -17.87 1.36 4.63
CA TYR A 15 -16.79 1.98 5.37
C TYR A 15 -17.34 2.97 6.39
N MET A 16 -16.66 3.07 7.53
CA MET A 16 -16.96 3.99 8.61
C MET A 16 -16.08 5.22 8.49
N LEU A 17 -16.71 6.39 8.53
CA LEU A 17 -16.08 7.70 8.39
C LEU A 17 -16.77 8.68 9.35
N PRO A 18 -16.08 9.73 9.82
CA PRO A 18 -16.74 10.81 10.54
C PRO A 18 -17.73 11.51 9.61
N LYS A 19 -18.78 12.12 10.17
CA LYS A 19 -19.81 12.82 9.39
C LYS A 19 -19.23 14.00 8.61
N THR A 20 -18.26 14.68 9.21
CA THR A 20 -17.48 15.76 8.59
C THR A 20 -16.00 15.63 8.95
N PHE A 21 -15.11 16.28 8.19
CA PHE A 21 -13.68 16.37 8.50
C PHE A 21 -13.27 17.71 9.12
N PHE A 22 -14.24 18.61 9.35
CA PHE A 22 -14.00 19.95 9.90
C PHE A 22 -14.04 19.98 11.44
N GLU A 23 -14.71 19.02 12.06
CA GLU A 23 -14.85 18.92 13.51
C GLU A 23 -13.96 17.79 14.03
N GLN A 24 -13.43 17.97 15.23
CA GLN A 24 -12.65 16.95 15.92
C GLN A 24 -13.56 16.03 16.73
N GLU A 25 -13.04 14.87 17.15
CA GLU A 25 -13.70 13.99 18.12
C GLU A 25 -15.11 13.51 17.73
N GLN A 26 -15.31 13.18 16.45
CA GLN A 26 -16.60 12.72 15.93
C GLN A 26 -16.70 11.20 15.83
N ASP A 27 -17.90 10.71 16.10
CA ASP A 27 -18.28 9.33 15.86
C ASP A 27 -18.21 8.97 14.38
N TYR A 28 -17.85 7.72 14.12
CA TYR A 28 -17.75 7.18 12.78
C TYR A 28 -19.05 6.48 12.40
N ILE A 29 -19.58 6.80 11.23
CA ILE A 29 -20.85 6.28 10.74
C ILE A 29 -20.61 5.50 9.45
N CYS A 30 -21.18 4.30 9.37
CA CYS A 30 -21.21 3.54 8.13
C CYS A 30 -22.29 4.09 7.20
N LYS A 31 -21.94 4.44 5.96
CA LYS A 31 -22.92 4.96 4.97
C LYS A 31 -23.91 3.91 4.42
N ILE A 32 -23.69 2.62 4.69
CA ILE A 32 -24.54 1.53 4.16
C ILE A 32 -25.53 1.03 5.20
N CYS A 33 -25.04 0.63 6.38
CA CYS A 33 -25.89 0.06 7.43
C CYS A 33 -26.13 1.03 8.60
N GLU A 34 -25.65 2.28 8.49
CA GLU A 34 -25.88 3.36 9.46
C GLU A 34 -25.39 3.06 10.89
N SER A 35 -24.56 2.03 11.06
CA SER A 35 -23.95 1.74 12.35
C SER A 35 -23.00 2.85 12.75
N ILE A 36 -23.01 3.19 14.04
CA ILE A 36 -22.20 4.24 14.62
C ILE A 36 -21.17 3.58 15.54
N VAL A 37 -19.92 4.02 15.43
CA VAL A 37 -18.84 3.66 16.37
C VAL A 37 -18.35 4.95 17.03
N PRO A 38 -18.34 5.01 18.37
CA PRO A 38 -17.91 6.21 19.09
C PRO A 38 -16.48 6.64 18.75
N TYR A 39 -16.22 7.94 18.74
CA TYR A 39 -14.88 8.49 18.47
C TYR A 39 -13.78 7.84 19.32
N ALA A 40 -14.00 7.70 20.62
CA ALA A 40 -13.02 7.14 21.55
C ALA A 40 -12.63 5.67 21.21
N GLU A 41 -13.56 4.90 20.63
CA GLU A 41 -13.28 3.54 20.17
C GLU A 41 -12.43 3.57 18.89
N ILE A 42 -12.75 4.46 17.95
CA ILE A 42 -11.96 4.68 16.73
C ILE A 42 -10.53 5.10 17.08
N GLU A 43 -10.38 6.07 17.99
CA GLU A 43 -9.08 6.56 18.44
C GLU A 43 -8.25 5.44 19.05
N LYS A 44 -8.84 4.63 19.94
CA LYS A 44 -8.18 3.47 20.53
C LYS A 44 -7.76 2.43 19.48
N ILE A 45 -8.60 2.17 18.46
CA ILE A 45 -8.23 1.28 17.35
C ILE A 45 -7.01 1.84 16.61
N LEU A 46 -7.04 3.12 16.24
CA LEU A 46 -5.97 3.78 15.48
C LEU A 46 -4.66 3.89 16.27
N GLU A 47 -4.74 4.13 17.58
CA GLU A 47 -3.60 4.15 18.49
C GLU A 47 -2.95 2.77 18.57
N ASN A 48 -3.71 1.70 18.79
CA ASN A 48 -3.18 0.34 18.85
C ASN A 48 -2.50 -0.07 17.53
N ILE A 49 -3.08 0.31 16.38
CA ILE A 49 -2.47 0.07 15.07
C ILE A 49 -1.17 0.86 14.92
N GLY A 50 -1.16 2.13 15.36
CA GLY A 50 0.03 2.98 15.34
C GLY A 50 1.17 2.43 16.21
N ILE A 51 0.84 1.93 17.42
CA ILE A 51 1.80 1.25 18.29
C ILE A 51 2.36 0.02 17.60
N TYR A 52 1.51 -0.84 17.04
CA TYR A 52 1.98 -2.02 16.30
C TYR A 52 2.91 -1.63 15.14
N LEU A 53 2.52 -0.63 14.32
CA LEU A 53 3.34 -0.11 13.22
C LEU A 53 4.72 0.36 13.72
N SER A 54 4.79 1.03 14.86
CA SER A 54 6.06 1.52 15.45
C SER A 54 7.00 0.39 15.90
N THR A 55 6.45 -0.78 16.21
CA THR A 55 7.21 -1.97 16.63
C THR A 55 7.64 -2.87 15.49
N MET A 56 7.17 -2.62 14.26
CA MET A 56 7.52 -3.43 13.10
C MET A 56 9.03 -3.40 12.84
N LYS A 57 9.55 -4.54 12.40
CA LYS A 57 10.94 -4.63 11.94
C LYS A 57 11.11 -3.72 10.72
N LYS A 58 12.01 -2.75 10.85
CA LYS A 58 12.31 -1.79 9.79
C LYS A 58 13.00 -2.49 8.62
N ASN A 59 12.76 -1.98 7.42
CA ASN A 59 13.36 -2.46 6.17
C ASN A 59 13.11 -3.95 5.88
N ASP A 60 11.93 -4.46 6.26
CA ASP A 60 11.58 -5.86 6.12
C ASP A 60 10.30 -6.00 5.28
N ILE A 61 10.42 -6.67 4.12
CA ILE A 61 9.30 -6.93 3.19
C ILE A 61 8.24 -7.81 3.86
N ILE A 62 8.65 -8.82 4.62
CA ILE A 62 7.73 -9.76 5.28
C ILE A 62 6.91 -9.00 6.31
N ALA A 63 7.56 -8.14 7.11
CA ALA A 63 6.86 -7.30 8.07
C ALA A 63 5.82 -6.38 7.41
N CYS A 64 6.14 -5.80 6.25
CA CYS A 64 5.18 -4.97 5.51
C CYS A 64 3.95 -5.77 5.06
N ASN A 65 4.17 -6.95 4.49
CA ASN A 65 3.08 -7.83 4.05
C ASN A 65 2.23 -8.33 5.22
N GLU A 66 2.85 -8.67 6.35
CA GLU A 66 2.14 -9.04 7.58
C GLU A 66 1.27 -7.90 8.11
N PHE A 67 1.73 -6.66 8.06
CA PHE A 67 0.92 -5.50 8.46
C PHE A 67 -0.31 -5.35 7.57
N ILE A 68 -0.11 -5.37 6.24
CA ILE A 68 -1.19 -5.18 5.26
C ILE A 68 -2.24 -6.28 5.44
N SER A 69 -1.82 -7.54 5.56
CA SER A 69 -2.73 -8.68 5.78
C SER A 69 -3.43 -8.59 7.15
N ARG A 70 -2.70 -8.29 8.24
CA ARG A 70 -3.27 -8.21 9.59
C ARG A 70 -4.44 -7.22 9.68
N TYR A 71 -4.34 -6.10 8.97
CA TYR A 71 -5.33 -5.03 9.05
C TYR A 71 -6.24 -4.93 7.82
N GLU A 72 -6.21 -5.93 6.93
CA GLU A 72 -7.03 -5.91 5.71
C GLU A 72 -8.53 -5.90 6.01
N SER A 73 -8.96 -6.50 7.12
CA SER A 73 -10.36 -6.58 7.54
C SER A 73 -10.82 -5.37 8.37
N THR A 74 -9.89 -4.56 8.87
CA THR A 74 -10.16 -3.41 9.74
C THR A 74 -10.01 -2.09 9.00
N LEU A 75 -8.94 -1.92 8.23
CA LEU A 75 -8.61 -0.67 7.56
C LEU A 75 -9.19 -0.66 6.13
N HIS A 76 -9.58 0.54 5.66
CA HIS A 76 -9.82 0.72 4.23
C HIS A 76 -8.54 0.37 3.43
N PRO A 77 -8.64 -0.22 2.22
CA PRO A 77 -7.45 -0.58 1.41
C PRO A 77 -6.53 0.59 1.06
N ASN A 78 -7.07 1.81 1.11
CA ASN A 78 -6.34 3.06 0.97
C ASN A 78 -6.28 3.84 2.28
N HIS A 79 -6.40 3.24 3.46
CA HIS A 79 -6.18 3.93 4.74
C HIS A 79 -4.74 4.44 4.83
N PHE A 80 -4.48 5.61 5.45
CA PHE A 80 -3.14 6.22 5.47
C PHE A 80 -2.04 5.26 5.96
N TYR A 81 -2.25 4.50 7.05
CA TYR A 81 -1.30 3.46 7.47
C TYR A 81 -1.01 2.40 6.40
N ASN A 82 -2.04 1.91 5.69
CA ASN A 82 -1.84 0.95 4.60
C ASN A 82 -1.04 1.56 3.46
N ILE A 83 -1.27 2.84 3.15
CA ILE A 83 -0.54 3.55 2.11
C ILE A 83 0.92 3.78 2.51
N ASP A 84 1.19 4.18 3.75
CA ASP A 84 2.56 4.36 4.26
C ASP A 84 3.35 3.05 4.18
N VAL A 85 2.76 1.93 4.63
CA VAL A 85 3.39 0.60 4.53
C VAL A 85 3.54 0.14 3.08
N THR A 86 2.56 0.44 2.22
CA THR A 86 2.65 0.11 0.78
C THR A 86 3.76 0.90 0.08
N ILE A 87 3.94 2.17 0.42
CA ILE A 87 5.06 2.99 -0.09
C ILE A 87 6.38 2.38 0.37
N ALA A 88 6.51 2.04 1.67
CA ALA A 88 7.71 1.40 2.19
C ALA A 88 8.00 0.07 1.49
N LEU A 89 7.00 -0.80 1.33
CA LEU A 89 7.13 -2.07 0.60
C LEU A 89 7.60 -1.85 -0.84
N ALA A 90 6.96 -0.92 -1.56
CA ALA A 90 7.35 -0.58 -2.93
C ALA A 90 8.80 -0.09 -3.01
N GLN A 91 9.29 0.66 -2.02
CA GLN A 91 10.69 1.08 -1.97
C GLN A 91 11.65 -0.04 -1.58
N LEU A 92 11.24 -0.98 -0.72
CA LEU A 92 12.10 -2.06 -0.23
C LEU A 92 12.36 -3.14 -1.27
N ILE A 93 11.40 -3.45 -2.14
CA ILE A 93 11.61 -4.45 -3.21
C ILE A 93 12.72 -3.96 -4.16
N GLY A 94 13.84 -4.69 -4.20
CA GLY A 94 15.00 -4.32 -5.00
C GLY A 94 16.10 -3.57 -4.25
N GLN A 95 15.96 -3.38 -2.93
CA GLN A 95 17.04 -2.82 -2.07
C GLN A 95 17.85 -3.92 -1.37
N GLN A 96 17.51 -5.19 -1.59
CA GLN A 96 18.29 -6.33 -1.12
C GLN A 96 19.63 -6.42 -1.85
N THR A 97 20.56 -7.21 -1.31
CA THR A 97 21.81 -7.55 -2.00
C THR A 97 21.54 -8.06 -3.41
N GLY A 98 22.18 -7.46 -4.41
CA GLY A 98 21.97 -7.77 -5.83
C GLY A 98 20.93 -6.88 -6.54
N GLY A 99 20.25 -6.00 -5.79
CA GLY A 99 19.34 -5.01 -6.35
C GLY A 99 18.11 -5.62 -7.02
N LEU A 100 17.47 -4.88 -7.93
CA LEU A 100 16.31 -5.37 -8.70
C LEU A 100 16.64 -6.63 -9.52
N ALA A 101 17.86 -6.78 -10.02
CA ALA A 101 18.26 -7.94 -10.83
C ALA A 101 18.16 -9.27 -10.06
N ALA A 102 18.32 -9.24 -8.73
CA ALA A 102 18.22 -10.40 -7.86
C ALA A 102 16.80 -10.66 -7.33
N VAL A 103 15.83 -9.80 -7.63
CA VAL A 103 14.44 -9.96 -7.18
C VAL A 103 13.72 -11.00 -8.04
N GLU A 104 12.95 -11.90 -7.42
CA GLU A 104 12.11 -12.87 -8.13
C GLU A 104 11.06 -12.18 -9.01
N LYS A 105 10.72 -12.81 -10.14
CA LYS A 105 9.82 -12.20 -11.15
C LYS A 105 8.46 -11.80 -10.55
N ASP A 106 7.88 -12.63 -9.70
CA ASP A 106 6.58 -12.37 -9.10
C ASP A 106 6.60 -11.16 -8.16
N LEU A 107 7.67 -11.03 -7.36
CA LEU A 107 7.87 -9.89 -6.46
C LEU A 107 8.15 -8.60 -7.25
N LEU A 108 8.81 -8.70 -8.41
CA LEU A 108 8.98 -7.57 -9.33
C LEU A 108 7.65 -7.11 -9.94
N ILE A 109 6.77 -8.06 -10.32
CA ILE A 109 5.42 -7.77 -10.80
C ILE A 109 4.59 -7.12 -9.69
N GLU A 110 4.68 -7.63 -8.46
CA GLU A 110 4.04 -7.04 -7.30
C GLU A 110 4.46 -5.57 -7.11
N LYS A 111 5.77 -5.27 -7.15
CA LYS A 111 6.29 -3.88 -7.09
C LYS A 111 5.64 -2.98 -8.14
N ILE A 112 5.51 -3.46 -9.39
CA ILE A 112 4.87 -2.70 -10.48
C ILE A 112 3.41 -2.38 -10.14
N GLU A 113 2.64 -3.37 -9.70
CA GLU A 113 1.22 -3.18 -9.38
C GLU A 113 1.01 -2.28 -8.15
N LEU A 114 1.86 -2.41 -7.12
CA LEU A 114 1.87 -1.48 -5.98
C LEU A 114 2.12 -0.04 -6.44
N CYS A 115 3.15 0.18 -7.27
CA CYS A 115 3.47 1.53 -7.77
C CYS A 115 2.35 2.11 -8.65
N LYS A 116 1.72 1.32 -9.52
CA LYS A 116 0.56 1.76 -10.31
C LYS A 116 -0.63 2.15 -9.44
N LYS A 117 -0.93 1.35 -8.41
CA LYS A 117 -2.00 1.64 -7.43
C LYS A 117 -1.70 2.96 -6.71
N LEU A 118 -0.46 3.13 -6.24
CA LEU A 118 -0.02 4.35 -5.57
C LEU A 118 -0.09 5.58 -6.48
N ASP A 119 0.39 5.51 -7.72
CA ASP A 119 0.33 6.64 -8.67
C ASP A 119 -1.13 7.08 -8.94
N LYS A 120 -2.04 6.11 -9.17
CA LYS A 120 -3.47 6.40 -9.34
C LYS A 120 -4.05 7.11 -8.12
N LEU A 121 -3.71 6.64 -6.91
CA LEU A 121 -4.20 7.22 -5.67
C LEU A 121 -3.64 8.64 -5.45
N LEU A 122 -2.33 8.83 -5.61
CA LEU A 122 -1.66 10.11 -5.40
C LEU A 122 -2.14 11.18 -6.38
N LYS A 123 -2.38 10.81 -7.65
CA LYS A 123 -3.01 11.71 -8.65
C LYS A 123 -4.40 12.18 -8.22
N THR A 124 -5.12 11.37 -7.45
CA THR A 124 -6.48 11.68 -6.99
C THR A 124 -6.46 12.52 -5.72
N LEU A 125 -5.68 12.11 -4.72
CA LEU A 125 -5.71 12.74 -3.39
C LEU A 125 -4.81 13.96 -3.27
N VAL A 126 -3.62 13.89 -3.88
CA VAL A 126 -2.54 14.86 -3.67
C VAL A 126 -1.79 15.16 -4.97
N PRO A 127 -2.48 15.65 -6.02
CA PRO A 127 -1.88 15.83 -7.34
C PRO A 127 -0.66 16.77 -7.35
N ALA A 128 -0.61 17.73 -6.41
CA ALA A 128 0.47 18.70 -6.27
C ALA A 128 1.67 18.19 -5.44
N GLU A 129 1.56 17.03 -4.78
CA GLU A 129 2.64 16.44 -3.98
C GLU A 129 3.68 15.75 -4.89
N ASN A 130 4.48 16.56 -5.56
CA ASN A 130 5.39 16.11 -6.61
C ASN A 130 6.53 15.22 -6.09
N ARG A 131 6.96 15.40 -4.84
CA ARG A 131 8.06 14.61 -4.26
C ARG A 131 7.71 13.12 -4.19
N ILE A 132 6.60 12.78 -3.54
CA ILE A 132 6.17 11.38 -3.40
C ILE A 132 5.77 10.80 -4.75
N ARG A 133 5.11 11.57 -5.62
CA ARG A 133 4.78 11.13 -6.97
C ARG A 133 6.03 10.80 -7.79
N GLY A 134 7.06 11.65 -7.73
CA GLY A 134 8.34 11.41 -8.40
C GLY A 134 9.02 10.14 -7.90
N LEU A 135 9.02 9.91 -6.59
CA LEU A 135 9.53 8.68 -5.99
C LEU A 135 8.81 7.43 -6.52
N ILE A 136 7.47 7.40 -6.49
CA ILE A 136 6.70 6.25 -6.97
C ILE A 136 6.89 6.00 -8.47
N LEU A 137 6.95 7.06 -9.28
CA LEU A 137 7.21 6.95 -10.71
C LEU A 137 8.63 6.46 -11.00
N PHE A 138 9.61 6.85 -10.19
CA PHE A 138 10.98 6.34 -10.28
C PHE A 138 11.05 4.84 -9.99
N GLU A 139 10.42 4.39 -8.89
CA GLU A 139 10.37 2.96 -8.53
C GLU A 139 9.65 2.13 -9.61
N LEU A 140 8.55 2.65 -10.16
CA LEU A 140 7.82 2.03 -11.26
C LEU A 140 8.68 1.91 -12.52
N HIS A 141 9.39 2.99 -12.89
CA HIS A 141 10.29 3.00 -14.03
C HIS A 141 11.42 1.98 -13.87
N ALA A 142 12.08 1.95 -12.70
CA ALA A 142 13.16 1.03 -12.42
C ALA A 142 12.71 -0.44 -12.54
N ALA A 143 11.52 -0.77 -12.03
CA ALA A 143 10.94 -2.10 -12.12
C ALA A 143 10.63 -2.50 -13.58
N HIS A 144 10.04 -1.60 -14.36
CA HIS A 144 9.79 -1.83 -15.79
C HIS A 144 11.08 -2.01 -16.61
N ALA A 145 12.11 -1.21 -16.32
CA ALA A 145 13.40 -1.31 -16.98
C ALA A 145 14.06 -2.68 -16.70
N ASP A 146 13.98 -3.17 -15.46
CA ASP A 146 14.49 -4.48 -15.08
C ASP A 146 13.71 -5.63 -15.75
N LEU A 147 12.38 -5.58 -15.69
CA LEU A 147 11.53 -6.57 -16.34
C LEU A 147 11.80 -6.66 -17.85
N SER A 148 11.97 -5.50 -18.51
CA SER A 148 12.28 -5.43 -19.94
C SER A 148 13.65 -6.04 -20.26
N ARG A 149 14.67 -5.77 -19.44
CA ARG A 149 16.01 -6.39 -19.59
C ARG A 149 15.95 -7.91 -19.54
N ARG A 150 15.19 -8.47 -18.59
CA ARG A 150 14.99 -9.94 -18.47
C ARG A 150 14.31 -10.53 -19.70
N HIS A 151 13.30 -9.86 -20.25
CA HIS A 151 12.63 -10.30 -21.48
C HIS A 151 13.59 -10.32 -22.67
N THR A 152 14.41 -9.27 -22.84
CA THR A 152 15.41 -9.23 -23.90
C THR A 152 16.47 -10.33 -23.73
N GLU A 153 16.92 -10.63 -22.50
CA GLU A 153 17.86 -11.73 -22.25
C GLU A 153 17.25 -13.11 -22.58
N MET A 154 15.99 -13.34 -22.21
CA MET A 154 15.26 -14.56 -22.59
C MET A 154 15.09 -14.67 -24.11
N GLU A 155 14.79 -13.56 -24.78
CA GLU A 155 14.69 -13.49 -26.25
C GLU A 155 16.05 -13.54 -26.97
N ILE A 156 17.18 -13.31 -26.29
CA ILE A 156 18.55 -13.52 -26.82
C ILE A 156 18.99 -14.99 -26.60
N LEU A 157 18.48 -15.67 -25.58
CA LEU A 157 18.72 -17.09 -25.33
C LEU A 157 17.97 -18.01 -26.32
N VAL A 158 16.82 -17.59 -26.86
CA VAL A 158 16.05 -18.37 -27.85
C VAL A 158 16.75 -18.46 -29.24
N PRO A 159 17.35 -17.39 -29.79
CA PRO A 159 18.09 -17.43 -31.05
C PRO A 159 19.43 -18.16 -31.01
N LEU A 160 19.99 -18.41 -29.81
CA LEU A 160 21.29 -19.06 -29.65
C LEU A 160 21.21 -20.57 -29.41
N LEU A 161 20.01 -21.15 -29.30
CA LEU A 161 19.77 -22.60 -29.20
C LEU A 161 19.19 -23.22 -30.48
N VAL A 162 19.13 -22.45 -31.57
CA VAL A 162 18.80 -22.96 -32.91
C VAL A 162 19.88 -22.51 -33.90
N ARG A 163 21.10 -23.04 -33.72
CA ARG A 163 22.11 -23.17 -34.76
C ARG A 163 22.89 -24.46 -34.58
#